data_AF-A0A5J4SSR0-F1
#
_entry.id   AF-A0A5J4SSR0-F1
#
_cell.length_a   1.000
_cell.length_b   1.000
_cell.length_c   1.000
_cell.angle_alpha   90.00
_cell.angle_beta   90.00
_cell.angle_gamma   90.00
#
_symmetry.space_group_name_H-M   'P 1'
#
loop_
_entity.id
_entity.type
_entity.pdbx_description
1 polymer ?
#
loop_
_entity_poly.entity_id
_entity_poly.type
_entity_poly.pdbx_seq_one_letter_code
_entity_poly.pdbx_strand_id
1 'polypeptide(L)'
;MKVYHGSYAKIEEIDLTLCRPHTDFGQGFYVTKYKHHAQDKAAREGAFHDTEGVVTEFDFNESDFTKWICNIKRFEGYTEEWLDFVAMNRDDSTNDKQHPYDIVEGPVADDKIQHRIKKYLRGQISKEDFLRQISHSEETHQICFCTVNALQTIKPIVDNPDIIYLIEEIGESILAALVLDFQKSDVEASDCFYLSDTFAQLSNASTDFYLKSWQEIYEMLKKELAI
;
A
#
# COMPACT_ATOMS: atom_id res chain seq x y z
N MET A 1 7.54 7.86 -5.44
CA MET A 1 7.80 6.75 -6.38
C MET A 1 6.69 5.72 -6.25
N LYS A 2 6.32 5.04 -7.34
CA LYS A 2 5.35 3.95 -7.26
C LYS A 2 5.98 2.70 -6.67
N VAL A 3 5.28 2.06 -5.74
CA VAL A 3 5.63 0.77 -5.14
C VAL A 3 4.43 -0.15 -5.15
N TYR A 4 4.69 -1.45 -5.11
CA TYR A 4 3.70 -2.49 -5.41
C TYR A 4 3.70 -3.54 -4.32
N HIS A 5 2.50 -3.93 -3.88
CA HIS A 5 2.26 -5.06 -2.98
C HIS A 5 1.47 -6.14 -3.71
N GLY A 6 1.97 -7.39 -3.71
CA GLY A 6 1.23 -8.54 -4.23
C GLY A 6 0.61 -9.35 -3.10
N SER A 7 -0.69 -9.63 -3.19
CA SER A 7 -1.46 -10.42 -2.21
C SER A 7 -2.56 -11.22 -2.91
N TYR A 8 -3.30 -12.04 -2.16
CA TYR A 8 -4.49 -12.73 -2.65
C TYR A 8 -5.73 -11.82 -2.78
N ALA A 9 -5.68 -10.60 -2.20
CA ALA A 9 -6.75 -9.62 -2.24
C ALA A 9 -6.20 -8.18 -2.36
N LYS A 10 -7.05 -7.23 -2.79
CA LYS A 10 -6.73 -5.80 -2.80
C LYS A 10 -6.54 -5.32 -1.35
N ILE A 11 -5.52 -4.51 -1.12
CA ILE A 11 -5.26 -3.92 0.20
C ILE A 11 -5.92 -2.54 0.26
N GLU A 12 -6.99 -2.41 1.03
CA GLU A 12 -7.67 -1.13 1.30
C GLU A 12 -7.09 -0.45 2.55
N GLU A 13 -6.83 -1.24 3.60
CA GLU A 13 -6.22 -0.80 4.85
C GLU A 13 -5.05 -1.74 5.22
N ILE A 14 -3.98 -1.18 5.81
CA ILE A 14 -2.80 -1.93 6.20
C ILE A 14 -2.83 -2.18 7.70
N ASP A 15 -3.04 -3.43 8.10
CA ASP A 15 -2.91 -3.89 9.48
C ASP A 15 -1.61 -4.69 9.67
N LEU A 16 -0.67 -4.12 10.44
CA LEU A 16 0.62 -4.76 10.72
C LEU A 16 0.50 -6.00 11.60
N THR A 17 -0.59 -6.16 12.36
CA THR A 17 -0.80 -7.34 13.22
C THR A 17 -1.12 -8.60 12.40
N LEU A 18 -1.65 -8.42 11.18
CA LEU A 18 -1.89 -9.50 10.22
C LEU A 18 -0.63 -9.87 9.42
N CYS A 19 0.42 -9.06 9.50
CA CYS A 19 1.66 -9.34 8.79
C CYS A 19 2.38 -10.53 9.41
N ARG A 20 3.00 -11.36 8.57
CA ARG A 20 3.73 -12.55 9.02
C ARG A 20 4.98 -12.15 9.83
N PRO A 21 5.22 -12.74 11.01
CA PRO A 21 6.49 -12.55 11.73
C PRO A 21 7.62 -13.35 11.09
N HIS A 22 8.86 -13.13 11.54
CA HIS A 22 10.03 -13.94 11.18
C HIS A 22 10.40 -13.93 9.69
N THR A 23 10.12 -12.81 9.00
CA THR A 23 10.50 -12.56 7.60
C THR A 23 11.80 -11.77 7.52
N ASP A 24 12.28 -11.49 6.29
CA ASP A 24 13.60 -10.89 6.02
C ASP A 24 13.92 -9.66 6.88
N PHE A 25 12.96 -8.73 6.97
CA PHE A 25 13.07 -7.47 7.71
C PHE A 25 12.07 -7.42 8.87
N GLY A 26 11.70 -8.57 9.42
CA GLY A 26 10.74 -8.68 10.52
C GLY A 26 9.28 -8.45 10.12
N GLN A 27 8.39 -8.47 11.11
CA GLN A 27 6.95 -8.27 10.89
C GLN A 27 6.67 -6.85 10.38
N GLY A 28 6.08 -6.74 9.19
CA GLY A 28 5.76 -5.46 8.58
C GLY A 28 5.07 -5.58 7.24
N PHE A 29 4.67 -4.45 6.66
CA PHE A 29 4.06 -4.38 5.34
C PHE A 29 5.14 -4.25 4.26
N TYR A 30 5.18 -5.20 3.32
CA TYR A 30 6.23 -5.28 2.31
C TYR A 30 5.74 -4.79 0.96
N VAL A 31 6.53 -3.92 0.32
CA VAL A 31 6.31 -3.47 -1.06
C VAL A 31 7.60 -3.57 -1.87
N THR A 32 7.51 -3.39 -3.18
CA THR A 32 8.68 -3.33 -4.06
C THR A 32 8.50 -2.28 -5.15
N LYS A 33 9.60 -1.71 -5.66
CA LYS A 33 9.60 -0.85 -6.86
C LYS A 33 9.45 -1.65 -8.16
N TYR A 34 9.61 -2.98 -8.11
CA TYR A 34 9.53 -3.87 -9.26
C TYR A 34 8.15 -4.50 -9.40
N LYS A 35 7.31 -3.94 -10.28
CA LYS A 35 5.92 -4.41 -10.49
C LYS A 35 5.82 -5.90 -10.80
N HIS A 36 6.73 -6.44 -11.62
CA HIS A 36 6.73 -7.87 -11.96
C HIS A 36 6.94 -8.78 -10.74
N HIS A 37 7.81 -8.41 -9.78
CA HIS A 37 7.97 -9.17 -8.53
C HIS A 37 6.67 -9.16 -7.69
N ALA A 38 5.94 -8.05 -7.67
CA ALA A 38 4.64 -8.00 -7.00
C ALA A 38 3.58 -8.85 -7.73
N GLN A 39 3.61 -8.89 -9.07
CA GLN A 39 2.74 -9.78 -9.87
C GLN A 39 3.03 -11.25 -9.59
N ASP A 40 4.30 -11.65 -9.57
CA ASP A 40 4.71 -13.02 -9.24
C ASP A 40 4.31 -13.41 -7.82
N LYS A 41 4.38 -12.47 -6.87
CA LYS A 41 3.89 -12.70 -5.52
C LYS A 41 2.36 -12.82 -5.48
N ALA A 42 1.63 -11.91 -6.11
CA ALA A 42 0.18 -11.95 -6.19
C ALA A 42 -0.32 -13.27 -6.79
N ALA A 43 0.28 -13.74 -7.88
CA ALA A 43 -0.07 -15.01 -8.51
C ALA A 43 0.15 -16.21 -7.56
N ARG A 44 1.25 -16.22 -6.80
CA ARG A 44 1.53 -17.27 -5.80
C ARG A 44 0.54 -17.24 -4.64
N GLU A 45 0.26 -16.08 -4.08
CA GLU A 45 -0.70 -15.92 -2.98
C GLU A 45 -2.12 -16.28 -3.45
N GLY A 46 -2.52 -15.81 -4.64
CA GLY A 46 -3.81 -16.14 -5.25
C GLY A 46 -3.99 -17.64 -5.45
N ALA A 47 -3.00 -18.32 -6.03
CA ALA A 47 -3.03 -19.77 -6.19
C ALA A 47 -3.15 -20.53 -4.85
N PHE A 48 -2.52 -20.03 -3.78
CA PHE A 48 -2.61 -20.62 -2.45
C PHE A 48 -3.99 -20.39 -1.79
N HIS A 49 -4.65 -19.28 -2.11
CA HIS A 49 -5.93 -18.86 -1.54
C HIS A 49 -7.15 -19.08 -2.47
N ASP A 50 -6.97 -19.70 -3.63
CA ASP A 50 -8.00 -19.89 -4.67
C ASP A 50 -8.61 -18.54 -5.15
N THR A 51 -7.76 -17.54 -5.36
CA THR A 51 -8.10 -16.23 -5.95
C THR A 51 -7.20 -15.93 -7.14
N GLU A 52 -7.53 -14.91 -7.94
CA GLU A 52 -6.69 -14.47 -9.07
C GLU A 52 -5.38 -13.80 -8.61
N GLY A 53 -5.27 -13.42 -7.33
CA GLY A 53 -4.20 -12.56 -6.84
C GLY A 53 -4.35 -11.12 -7.32
N VAL A 54 -3.93 -10.17 -6.49
CA VAL A 54 -4.07 -8.74 -6.75
C VAL A 54 -2.76 -8.01 -6.46
N VAL A 55 -2.40 -7.09 -7.34
CA VAL A 55 -1.34 -6.11 -7.09
C VAL A 55 -1.98 -4.79 -6.66
N THR A 56 -1.67 -4.34 -5.46
CA THR A 56 -2.05 -3.01 -4.96
C THR A 56 -0.90 -2.03 -5.18
N GLU A 57 -1.17 -0.89 -5.82
CA GLU A 57 -0.19 0.17 -6.08
C GLU A 57 -0.26 1.23 -4.98
N PHE A 58 0.90 1.74 -4.58
CA PHE A 58 1.04 2.82 -3.61
C PHE A 58 2.02 3.87 -4.13
N ASP A 59 1.77 5.13 -3.79
CA ASP A 59 2.74 6.19 -3.91
C ASP A 59 3.53 6.26 -2.61
N PHE A 60 4.84 6.08 -2.72
CA PHE A 60 5.80 6.21 -1.64
C PHE A 60 6.60 7.48 -1.81
N ASN A 61 6.44 8.44 -0.90
CA ASN A 61 7.21 9.68 -0.94
C ASN A 61 8.30 9.65 0.13
N GLU A 62 9.55 9.43 -0.29
CA GLU A 62 10.71 9.46 0.61
C GLU A 62 10.88 10.79 1.35
N SER A 63 10.38 11.90 0.79
CA SER A 63 10.50 13.22 1.41
C SER A 63 9.48 13.47 2.52
N ASP A 64 8.39 12.68 2.59
CA ASP A 64 7.37 12.82 3.64
C ASP A 64 7.96 12.50 5.03
N PHE A 65 9.06 11.73 5.08
CA PHE A 65 9.71 11.34 6.32
C PHE A 65 11.22 11.56 6.26
N THR A 66 11.69 12.50 7.07
CA THR A 66 13.12 12.69 7.28
C THR A 66 13.66 11.64 8.27
N LYS A 67 14.98 11.42 8.27
CA LYS A 67 15.67 10.58 9.27
C LYS A 67 15.42 10.99 10.73
N TRP A 68 14.86 12.19 10.96
CA TRP A 68 14.48 12.67 12.30
C TRP A 68 13.13 12.12 12.76
N ILE A 69 12.30 11.64 11.84
CA ILE A 69 10.92 11.18 12.10
C ILE A 69 10.83 9.65 12.04
N CYS A 70 11.57 9.03 11.11
CA CYS A 70 11.66 7.57 11.01
C CYS A 70 13.12 7.10 11.03
N ASN A 71 13.36 6.02 11.77
CA ASN A 71 14.61 5.27 11.73
C ASN A 71 14.62 4.38 10.48
N ILE A 72 15.33 4.82 9.44
CA ILE A 72 15.40 4.11 8.15
C ILE A 72 16.72 3.35 8.03
N LYS A 73 16.65 2.06 7.70
CA LYS A 73 17.81 1.23 7.35
C LYS A 73 17.78 0.89 5.86
N ARG A 74 18.87 1.14 5.16
CA ARG A 74 19.04 0.79 3.74
C ARG A 74 20.24 -0.14 3.56
N PHE A 75 20.06 -1.17 2.76
CA PHE A 75 21.12 -2.07 2.32
C PHE A 75 21.40 -1.82 0.84
N GLU A 76 22.67 -1.52 0.51
CA GLU A 76 23.14 -1.30 -0.88
C GLU A 76 23.09 -2.57 -1.74
N GLY A 77 22.86 -3.73 -1.12
CA GLY A 77 22.80 -5.03 -1.79
C GLY A 77 23.01 -6.17 -0.80
N TYR A 78 23.41 -7.31 -1.33
CA TYR A 78 23.73 -8.48 -0.52
C TYR A 78 25.09 -8.31 0.15
N THR A 79 25.08 -7.71 1.34
CA THR A 79 26.26 -7.48 2.17
C THR A 79 26.28 -8.43 3.37
N GLU A 80 27.41 -8.47 4.07
CA GLU A 80 27.50 -9.15 5.36
C GLU A 80 26.47 -8.62 6.37
N GLU A 81 26.31 -7.30 6.41
CA GLU A 81 25.37 -6.65 7.31
C GLU A 81 23.93 -7.03 6.99
N TRP A 82 23.57 -7.10 5.69
CA TRP A 82 22.26 -7.57 5.25
C TRP A 82 22.00 -9.02 5.68
N LEU A 83 23.00 -9.90 5.52
CA LEU A 83 22.87 -11.31 5.89
C LEU A 83 22.66 -11.47 7.40
N ASP A 84 23.45 -10.76 8.22
CA ASP A 84 23.30 -10.78 9.68
C ASP A 84 21.92 -10.25 10.10
N PHE A 85 21.44 -9.20 9.44
CA PHE A 85 20.13 -8.60 9.71
C PHE A 85 18.98 -9.56 9.36
N VAL A 86 19.04 -10.23 8.21
CA VAL A 86 18.04 -11.23 7.81
C VAL A 86 18.09 -12.46 8.71
N ALA A 87 19.29 -12.91 9.09
CA ALA A 87 19.49 -14.01 10.04
C ALA A 87 18.82 -13.70 11.39
N MET A 88 19.06 -12.50 11.93
CA MET A 88 18.49 -12.02 13.18
C MET A 88 16.96 -11.96 13.11
N ASN A 89 16.37 -11.41 12.05
CA ASN A 89 14.91 -11.28 11.95
C ASN A 89 14.16 -12.59 11.74
N ARG A 90 14.84 -13.62 11.20
CA ARG A 90 14.24 -14.94 10.94
C ARG A 90 14.40 -15.90 12.12
N ASP A 91 15.11 -15.49 13.17
CA ASP A 91 15.23 -16.25 14.41
C ASP A 91 13.87 -16.26 15.13
N ASP A 92 13.27 -17.45 15.23
CA ASP A 92 11.96 -17.66 15.83
C ASP A 92 12.01 -17.92 17.35
N SER A 93 13.19 -17.79 17.96
CA SER A 93 13.37 -17.95 19.40
C SER A 93 12.66 -16.87 20.24
N THR A 94 12.35 -15.72 19.64
CA THR A 94 11.57 -14.64 20.27
C THR A 94 10.56 -14.07 19.28
N ASN A 95 9.41 -13.60 19.76
CA ASN A 95 8.42 -12.93 18.90
C ASN A 95 8.55 -11.39 18.91
N ASP A 96 9.54 -10.86 19.62
CA ASP A 96 9.75 -9.43 19.70
C ASP A 96 10.37 -8.88 18.41
N LYS A 97 10.15 -7.59 18.14
CA LYS A 97 10.82 -6.92 17.03
C LYS A 97 12.33 -6.84 17.32
N GLN A 98 13.13 -7.39 16.41
CA GLN A 98 14.58 -7.54 16.62
C GLN A 98 15.40 -6.27 16.35
N HIS A 99 14.79 -5.20 15.83
CA HIS A 99 15.49 -3.97 15.47
C HIS A 99 14.66 -2.70 15.72
N PRO A 100 15.31 -1.52 15.85
CA PRO A 100 14.61 -0.26 16.12
C PRO A 100 14.10 0.45 14.86
N TYR A 101 14.40 -0.04 13.66
CA TYR A 101 14.03 0.62 12.41
C TYR A 101 12.53 0.60 12.12
N ASP A 102 12.02 1.74 11.64
CA ASP A 102 10.64 1.92 11.17
C ASP A 102 10.47 1.45 9.74
N ILE A 103 11.51 1.67 8.91
CA ILE A 103 11.53 1.29 7.49
C ILE A 103 12.85 0.59 7.20
N VAL A 104 12.77 -0.54 6.50
CA VAL A 104 13.95 -1.27 6.02
C VAL A 104 13.84 -1.47 4.51
N GLU A 105 14.85 -1.05 3.77
CA GLU A 105 14.93 -1.20 2.31
C GLU A 105 16.17 -2.00 1.92
N GLY A 106 16.03 -2.93 0.99
CA GLY A 106 17.14 -3.74 0.53
C GLY A 106 16.71 -4.89 -0.39
N PRO A 107 17.61 -5.83 -0.70
CA PRO A 107 17.28 -6.95 -1.56
C PRO A 107 16.45 -8.02 -0.83
N VAL A 108 15.85 -8.91 -1.62
CA VAL A 108 14.97 -10.01 -1.21
C VAL A 108 15.77 -11.29 -1.01
N ALA A 109 15.51 -12.01 0.09
CA ALA A 109 15.96 -13.39 0.22
C ALA A 109 15.02 -14.32 -0.56
N ASP A 110 15.21 -14.41 -1.88
CA ASP A 110 14.49 -15.33 -2.77
C ASP A 110 14.72 -16.81 -2.40
N ASP A 111 13.96 -17.76 -2.97
CA ASP A 111 14.04 -19.18 -2.61
C ASP A 111 15.46 -19.77 -2.71
N LYS A 112 16.26 -19.33 -3.70
CA LYS A 112 17.66 -19.77 -3.85
C LYS A 112 18.53 -19.22 -2.73
N ILE A 113 18.35 -17.95 -2.39
CA ILE A 113 19.06 -17.25 -1.32
C ILE A 113 18.66 -17.82 0.05
N GLN A 114 17.38 -18.11 0.28
CA GLN A 114 16.88 -18.69 1.53
C GLN A 114 17.57 -20.01 1.87
N HIS A 115 17.75 -20.89 0.90
CA HIS A 115 18.46 -22.15 1.11
C HIS A 115 19.90 -21.91 1.56
N ARG A 116 20.57 -20.90 0.98
CA ARG A 116 21.94 -20.54 1.36
C ARG A 116 22.00 -19.89 2.74
N ILE A 117 21.06 -19.02 3.08
CA ILE A 117 20.94 -18.45 4.44
C ILE A 117 20.79 -19.58 5.46
N LYS A 118 19.94 -20.58 5.20
CA LYS A 118 19.80 -21.75 6.09
C LYS A 118 21.11 -22.53 6.25
N LYS A 119 21.90 -22.69 5.19
CA LYS A 119 23.23 -23.32 5.28
C LYS A 119 24.19 -22.50 6.13
N TYR A 120 24.19 -21.17 5.95
CA TYR A 120 25.01 -20.25 6.74
C TYR A 120 24.65 -20.30 8.23
N LEU A 121 23.35 -20.20 8.56
CA LEU A 121 22.84 -20.32 9.93
C LEU A 121 23.20 -21.65 10.61
N ARG A 122 23.38 -22.72 9.83
CA ARG A 122 23.83 -24.04 10.31
C ARG A 122 25.36 -24.20 10.35
N GLY A 123 26.12 -23.15 10.05
CA GLY A 123 27.58 -23.17 9.97
C GLY A 123 28.14 -24.00 8.81
N GLN A 124 27.34 -24.32 7.79
CA GLN A 124 27.74 -25.18 6.67
C GLN A 124 28.48 -24.44 5.55
N ILE A 125 28.36 -23.11 5.49
CA ILE A 125 29.11 -22.24 4.57
C ILE A 125 29.61 -21.02 5.34
N SER A 126 30.77 -20.50 4.94
CA SER A 126 31.27 -19.23 5.50
C SER A 126 30.50 -18.04 4.90
N LYS A 127 30.68 -16.87 5.52
CA LYS A 127 30.10 -15.61 5.06
C LYS A 127 30.67 -15.19 3.71
N GLU A 128 31.97 -15.38 3.53
CA GLU A 128 32.69 -15.10 2.28
C GLU A 128 32.20 -16.01 1.14
N ASP A 129 31.95 -17.28 1.43
CA ASP A 129 31.41 -18.22 0.45
C ASP A 129 29.96 -17.89 0.08
N PHE A 130 29.15 -17.45 1.04
CA PHE A 130 27.80 -16.95 0.76
C PHE A 130 27.86 -15.76 -0.21
N LEU A 131 28.65 -14.74 0.10
CA LEU A 131 28.78 -13.52 -0.71
C LEU A 131 29.31 -13.79 -2.12
N ARG A 132 30.29 -14.68 -2.27
CA ARG A 132 30.81 -15.07 -3.58
C ARG A 132 29.75 -15.72 -4.46
N GLN A 133 28.81 -16.46 -3.87
CA GLN A 133 27.79 -17.21 -4.59
C GLN A 133 26.58 -16.37 -5.00
N ILE A 134 26.34 -15.25 -4.31
CA ILE A 134 25.21 -14.35 -4.56
C ILE A 134 25.55 -13.19 -5.52
N SER A 135 26.83 -12.94 -5.79
CA SER A 135 27.27 -11.91 -6.75
C SER A 135 26.73 -12.06 -8.19
N HIS A 136 26.09 -13.19 -8.52
CA HIS A 136 25.50 -13.49 -9.81
C HIS A 136 23.96 -13.57 -9.78
N SER A 137 23.32 -13.20 -8.65
CA SER A 137 21.85 -13.19 -8.56
C SER A 137 21.26 -12.00 -9.30
N GLU A 138 20.02 -12.16 -9.76
CA GLU A 138 19.24 -11.05 -10.29
C GLU A 138 19.03 -9.97 -9.22
N GLU A 139 18.85 -8.73 -9.67
CA GLU A 139 18.59 -7.61 -8.79
C GLU A 139 17.18 -7.73 -8.20
N THR A 140 17.10 -7.78 -6.87
CA THR A 140 15.84 -7.81 -6.15
C THR A 140 15.73 -6.60 -5.25
N HIS A 141 14.49 -6.26 -4.88
CA HIS A 141 14.21 -5.08 -4.07
C HIS A 141 12.95 -5.30 -3.26
N GLN A 142 12.98 -4.86 -2.01
CA GLN A 142 11.83 -4.75 -1.13
C GLN A 142 12.02 -3.59 -0.13
N ILE A 143 10.89 -3.03 0.29
CA ILE A 143 10.78 -2.08 1.40
C ILE A 143 9.80 -2.69 2.39
N CYS A 144 10.17 -2.72 3.67
CA CYS A 144 9.33 -3.15 4.78
C CYS A 144 8.99 -1.94 5.65
N PHE A 145 7.69 -1.72 5.88
CA PHE A 145 7.17 -0.74 6.84
C PHE A 145 6.83 -1.48 8.14
N CYS A 146 7.63 -1.25 9.18
CA CYS A 146 7.62 -2.01 10.42
C CYS A 146 6.85 -1.34 11.56
N THR A 147 6.31 -0.14 11.36
CA THR A 147 5.55 0.62 12.36
C THR A 147 4.39 1.39 11.73
N VAL A 148 3.36 1.71 12.52
CA VAL A 148 2.21 2.51 12.06
C VAL A 148 2.65 3.89 11.56
N ASN A 149 3.64 4.50 12.23
CA ASN A 149 4.22 5.77 11.79
C ASN A 149 4.85 5.66 10.39
N ALA A 150 5.52 4.55 10.09
CA ALA A 150 6.12 4.32 8.78
C ALA A 150 5.08 4.25 7.66
N LEU A 151 3.87 3.74 7.94
CA LEU A 151 2.80 3.62 6.95
C LEU A 151 2.30 4.98 6.43
N GLN A 152 2.51 6.06 7.17
CA GLN A 152 2.17 7.42 6.74
C GLN A 152 3.00 7.89 5.53
N THR A 153 4.10 7.21 5.20
CA THR A 153 4.93 7.48 4.02
C THR A 153 4.38 6.92 2.71
N ILE A 154 3.41 6.01 2.80
CA ILE A 154 2.80 5.34 1.67
C ILE A 154 1.32 5.66 1.61
N LYS A 155 0.85 5.99 0.42
CA LYS A 155 -0.56 6.25 0.15
C LYS A 155 -1.02 5.29 -0.92
N PRO A 156 -2.15 4.58 -0.73
CA PRO A 156 -2.72 3.78 -1.80
C PRO A 156 -2.97 4.69 -2.99
N ILE A 157 -2.53 4.26 -4.17
CA ILE A 157 -2.95 4.91 -5.41
C ILE A 157 -4.36 4.39 -5.64
N VAL A 158 -5.32 5.18 -5.14
CA VAL A 158 -6.70 5.11 -5.60
C VAL A 158 -6.74 5.61 -7.03
N ASP A 159 -7.59 5.00 -7.84
CA ASP A 159 -7.83 5.50 -9.17
C ASP A 159 -8.41 6.92 -9.05
N ASN A 160 -7.60 7.90 -9.44
CA ASN A 160 -7.93 9.31 -9.62
C ASN A 160 -8.30 10.07 -8.31
N PRO A 161 -7.33 10.37 -7.42
CA PRO A 161 -7.58 11.15 -6.21
C PRO A 161 -8.16 12.55 -6.48
N ASP A 162 -7.89 13.12 -7.66
CA ASP A 162 -8.50 14.38 -8.11
C ASP A 162 -10.03 14.25 -8.29
N ILE A 163 -10.53 13.08 -8.70
CA ILE A 163 -11.97 12.83 -8.83
C ILE A 163 -12.66 12.91 -7.47
N ILE A 164 -12.07 12.32 -6.42
CA ILE A 164 -12.67 12.34 -5.08
C ILE A 164 -12.82 13.79 -4.60
N TYR A 165 -11.76 14.59 -4.74
CA TYR A 165 -11.81 16.01 -4.39
C TYR A 165 -12.86 16.78 -5.20
N LEU A 166 -12.95 16.52 -6.51
CA LEU A 166 -13.96 17.15 -7.38
C LEU A 166 -15.39 16.77 -6.96
N ILE A 167 -15.63 15.51 -6.60
CA ILE A 167 -16.93 15.04 -6.11
C ILE A 167 -17.30 15.71 -4.79
N GLU A 168 -16.34 15.84 -3.86
CA GLU A 168 -16.54 16.53 -2.58
C GLU A 168 -16.90 18.00 -2.78
N GLU A 169 -16.15 18.74 -3.61
CA GLU A 169 -16.41 20.16 -3.90
C GLU A 169 -17.78 20.39 -4.56
N ILE A 170 -18.17 19.51 -5.50
CA ILE A 170 -19.50 19.52 -6.11
C ILE A 170 -20.58 19.24 -5.06
N GLY A 171 -20.36 18.24 -4.20
CA GLY A 171 -21.29 17.84 -3.16
C GLY A 171 -21.56 18.94 -2.13
N GLU A 172 -20.51 19.59 -1.62
CA GLU A 172 -20.63 20.73 -0.69
C GLU A 172 -21.47 21.86 -1.29
N SER A 173 -21.23 22.18 -2.56
CA SER A 173 -21.98 23.23 -3.28
C SER A 173 -23.46 22.89 -3.43
N ILE A 174 -23.78 21.62 -3.73
CA ILE A 174 -25.15 21.15 -3.89
C ILE A 174 -25.91 21.14 -2.56
N LEU A 175 -25.28 20.65 -1.48
CA LEU A 175 -25.90 20.64 -0.16
C LEU A 175 -26.24 22.06 0.30
N ALA A 176 -25.29 23.00 0.13
CA ALA A 176 -25.53 24.41 0.42
C ALA A 176 -26.69 25.00 -0.41
N ALA A 177 -26.77 24.66 -1.70
CA ALA A 177 -27.86 25.12 -2.58
C ALA A 177 -29.22 24.53 -2.17
N LEU A 178 -29.30 23.25 -1.82
CA LEU A 178 -30.53 22.59 -1.37
C LEU A 178 -31.11 23.23 -0.10
N VAL A 179 -30.23 23.59 0.85
CA VAL A 179 -30.61 24.28 2.08
C VAL A 179 -31.16 25.68 1.76
N LEU A 180 -30.49 26.42 0.87
CA LEU A 180 -30.87 27.80 0.54
C LEU A 180 -32.13 27.91 -0.32
N ASP A 181 -32.22 27.12 -1.40
CA ASP A 181 -33.28 27.23 -2.40
C ASP A 181 -34.61 26.65 -1.90
N PHE A 182 -34.55 25.58 -1.10
CA PHE A 182 -35.73 24.82 -0.67
C PHE A 182 -35.96 24.82 0.84
N GLN A 183 -35.15 25.57 1.60
CA GLN A 183 -35.23 25.64 3.08
C GLN A 183 -35.16 24.27 3.76
N LYS A 184 -34.42 23.32 3.16
CA LYS A 184 -34.19 22.00 3.73
C LYS A 184 -33.26 22.11 4.94
N SER A 185 -33.46 21.26 5.93
CA SER A 185 -32.43 21.02 6.95
C SER A 185 -31.20 20.33 6.34
N ASP A 186 -30.05 20.42 7.00
CA ASP A 186 -28.82 19.76 6.53
C ASP A 186 -29.00 18.25 6.35
N VAL A 187 -29.81 17.63 7.21
CA VAL A 187 -30.15 16.20 7.13
C VAL A 187 -30.98 15.92 5.88
N GLU A 188 -32.05 16.70 5.64
CA GLU A 188 -32.90 16.51 4.46
C GLU A 188 -32.15 16.79 3.15
N ALA A 189 -31.25 17.78 3.13
CA ALA A 189 -30.39 18.06 1.98
C ALA A 189 -29.44 16.89 1.71
N SER A 190 -28.83 16.34 2.77
CA SER A 190 -27.94 15.18 2.67
C SER A 190 -28.67 13.95 2.16
N ASP A 191 -29.83 13.63 2.73
CA ASP A 191 -30.63 12.48 2.32
C ASP A 191 -31.09 12.63 0.85
N CYS A 192 -31.55 13.82 0.44
CA CYS A 192 -31.95 14.10 -0.93
C CYS A 192 -30.78 13.91 -1.93
N PHE A 193 -29.57 14.32 -1.56
CA PHE A 193 -28.41 14.24 -2.45
C PHE A 193 -27.79 12.83 -2.46
N TYR A 194 -27.39 12.30 -1.30
CA TYR A 194 -26.61 11.05 -1.25
C TYR A 194 -27.43 9.80 -1.57
N LEU A 195 -28.76 9.85 -1.51
CA LEU A 195 -29.64 8.75 -1.92
C LEU A 195 -30.12 8.87 -3.38
N SER A 196 -29.68 9.89 -4.11
CA SER A 196 -30.11 10.13 -5.50
C SER A 196 -29.36 9.26 -6.51
N ASP A 197 -30.02 8.95 -7.62
CA ASP A 197 -29.38 8.37 -8.81
C ASP A 197 -28.32 9.34 -9.36
N THR A 198 -28.54 10.65 -9.25
CA THR A 198 -27.58 11.69 -9.62
C THR A 198 -26.26 11.54 -8.86
N PHE A 199 -26.30 11.31 -7.54
CA PHE A 199 -25.10 11.05 -6.74
C PHE A 199 -24.48 9.69 -7.06
N ALA A 200 -25.29 8.66 -7.34
CA ALA A 200 -24.78 7.36 -7.79
C ALA A 200 -24.00 7.46 -9.12
N GLN A 201 -24.44 8.34 -10.03
CA GLN A 201 -23.69 8.64 -11.25
C GLN A 201 -22.42 9.46 -10.94
N LEU A 202 -22.53 10.51 -10.10
CA LEU A 202 -21.40 11.36 -9.71
C LEU A 202 -20.27 10.58 -9.03
N SER A 203 -20.61 9.66 -8.13
CA SER A 203 -19.67 8.82 -7.39
C SER A 203 -19.05 7.68 -8.21
N ASN A 204 -19.53 7.47 -9.45
CA ASN A 204 -18.98 6.49 -10.36
C ASN A 204 -18.03 7.15 -11.36
N ALA A 205 -16.72 6.93 -11.19
CA ALA A 205 -15.67 7.49 -12.03
C ALA A 205 -15.79 7.12 -13.53
N SER A 206 -16.58 6.11 -13.91
CA SER A 206 -16.79 5.74 -15.33
C SER A 206 -17.84 6.58 -16.05
N THR A 207 -18.58 7.44 -15.34
CA THR A 207 -19.70 8.23 -15.91
C THR A 207 -19.27 9.63 -16.35
N ASP A 208 -18.08 10.06 -15.91
CA ASP A 208 -17.53 11.40 -16.12
C ASP A 208 -18.40 12.56 -15.56
N PHE A 209 -19.34 12.27 -14.65
CA PHE A 209 -20.20 13.31 -14.05
C PHE A 209 -19.39 14.31 -13.21
N TYR A 210 -18.30 13.87 -12.59
CA TYR A 210 -17.37 14.73 -11.86
C TYR A 210 -16.67 15.79 -12.74
N LEU A 211 -16.76 15.68 -14.09
CA LEU A 211 -16.27 16.72 -15.02
C LEU A 211 -17.30 17.83 -15.28
N LYS A 212 -18.55 17.65 -14.84
CA LYS A 212 -19.61 18.65 -14.99
C LYS A 212 -19.49 19.71 -13.90
N SER A 213 -19.97 20.91 -14.20
CA SER A 213 -20.10 21.94 -13.17
C SER A 213 -21.12 21.51 -12.11
N TRP A 214 -20.97 21.99 -10.87
CA TRP A 214 -21.92 21.68 -9.80
C TRP A 214 -23.34 22.13 -10.14
N GLN A 215 -23.50 23.20 -10.94
CA GLN A 215 -24.80 23.67 -11.41
C GLN A 215 -25.47 22.67 -12.37
N GLU A 216 -24.70 22.05 -13.27
CA GLU A 216 -25.24 21.02 -14.15
C GLU A 216 -25.71 19.79 -13.36
N ILE A 217 -24.90 19.33 -12.39
CA ILE A 217 -25.29 18.23 -11.51
C ILE A 217 -26.52 18.60 -10.67
N TYR A 218 -26.59 19.83 -10.18
CA TYR A 218 -27.73 20.31 -9.41
C TYR A 218 -29.02 20.36 -10.24
N GLU A 219 -28.97 20.78 -11.50
CA GLU A 219 -30.13 20.72 -12.42
C GLU A 219 -30.58 19.29 -12.70
N MET A 220 -29.65 18.33 -12.72
CA MET A 220 -29.99 16.90 -12.86
C MET A 220 -30.70 16.38 -11.61
N LEU A 221 -30.15 16.71 -10.43
CA LEU A 221 -30.75 16.35 -9.14
C LEU A 221 -32.16 16.95 -8.99
N LYS A 222 -32.35 18.22 -9.32
CA LYS A 222 -33.68 18.87 -9.27
C LYS A 222 -34.70 18.19 -10.18
N LYS A 223 -34.30 17.80 -11.39
CA LYS A 223 -35.16 17.02 -12.30
C LYS A 223 -35.52 15.65 -11.73
N GLU A 224 -34.57 14.98 -11.10
CA GLU A 224 -34.79 13.68 -10.44
C GLU A 224 -35.75 13.81 -9.27
N LEU A 225 -35.55 14.81 -8.41
CA LEU A 225 -36.36 15.07 -7.22
C LEU A 225 -37.71 15.75 -7.52
N ALA A 226 -37.91 16.20 -8.76
CA ALA A 226 -39.06 16.98 -9.21
C ALA A 226 -39.31 18.27 -8.39
N ILE A 227 -38.22 19.00 -8.09
CA ILE A 227 -38.20 20.27 -7.32
C ILE A 227 -37.60 21.44 -8.11
#